data_AF-A0A495IVE1-F1
#
_entry.id   AF-A0A495IVE1-F1
#
_cell.length_a   1.000
_cell.length_b   1.000
_cell.length_c   1.000
_cell.angle_alpha   90.00
_cell.angle_beta   90.00
_cell.angle_gamma   90.00
#
_symmetry.space_group_name_H-M   'P 1'
#
loop_
_entity.id
_entity.type
_entity.pdbx_description
1 polymer ?
#
loop_
_entity_poly.entity_id
_entity_poly.type
_entity_poly.pdbx_seq_one_letter_code
_entity_poly.pdbx_strand_id
1 'polypeptide(L)'
;MEKKNDKIAVLVDGDNAQAKLLKEILEEVSKYGKVTIRRIYGDWTEKGMNSWKDLLNEMSFTPIQKFSYTSGKNSTDGALIIDAMDILHDNVVDGFCIVSSDLVSQKIP
;
A
#
# COMPACT_ATOMS: atom_id res chain seq x y z
N MET A 1 -4.23 19.25 22.11
CA MET A 1 -4.61 18.36 20.99
C MET A 1 -3.92 17.04 21.23
N GLU A 2 -4.64 16.01 21.69
CA GLU A 2 -4.11 14.66 21.75
C GLU A 2 -3.73 14.23 20.34
N LYS A 3 -2.49 13.75 20.14
CA LYS A 3 -2.14 13.05 18.89
C LYS A 3 -2.96 11.77 18.90
N LYS A 4 -4.05 11.78 18.13
CA LYS A 4 -4.82 10.58 17.81
C LYS A 4 -3.82 9.52 17.33
N ASN A 5 -3.69 8.43 18.08
CA ASN A 5 -2.73 7.37 17.80
C ASN A 5 -3.32 6.43 16.74
N ASP A 6 -3.89 7.04 15.69
CA ASP A 6 -4.66 6.36 14.66
C ASP A 6 -3.71 5.38 13.95
N LYS A 7 -4.10 4.12 13.91
CA LYS A 7 -3.38 3.07 13.21
C LYS A 7 -3.74 3.15 11.74
N ILE A 8 -2.76 3.28 10.88
CA ILE A 8 -3.00 3.41 9.43
C ILE A 8 -2.45 2.18 8.71
N ALA A 9 -3.26 1.64 7.79
CA ALA A 9 -2.81 0.68 6.79
C ALA A 9 -2.37 1.40 5.51
N VAL A 10 -1.18 1.08 5.01
CA VAL A 10 -0.67 1.57 3.74
C VAL A 10 -0.64 0.42 2.74
N LEU A 11 -1.47 0.53 1.71
CA LEU A 11 -1.68 -0.47 0.67
C LEU A 11 -1.28 0.14 -0.69
N VAL A 12 -0.29 -0.45 -1.34
CA VAL A 12 0.33 0.12 -2.55
C VAL A 12 0.21 -0.84 -3.72
N ASP A 13 -0.35 -0.37 -4.82
CA ASP A 13 -0.28 -1.03 -6.11
C ASP A 13 1.12 -0.81 -6.71
N GLY A 14 1.97 -1.82 -6.63
CA GLY A 14 3.34 -1.78 -7.13
C GLY A 14 3.44 -1.83 -8.65
N ASP A 15 2.39 -2.28 -9.36
CA ASP A 15 2.38 -2.32 -10.83
C ASP A 15 2.17 -0.92 -11.40
N ASN A 16 1.44 -0.07 -10.67
CA ASN A 16 1.04 1.26 -11.13
C ASN A 16 1.68 2.43 -10.36
N ALA A 17 2.21 2.20 -9.16
CA ALA A 17 2.91 3.23 -8.38
C ALA A 17 4.40 3.32 -8.73
N GLN A 18 5.04 4.44 -8.38
CA GLN A 18 6.48 4.60 -8.49
C GLN A 18 7.15 4.44 -7.13
N ALA A 19 8.11 3.51 -7.05
CA ALA A 19 8.84 3.18 -5.82
C ALA A 19 9.48 4.40 -5.13
N LYS A 20 9.91 5.41 -5.91
CA LYS A 20 10.50 6.65 -5.42
C LYS A 20 9.56 7.51 -4.54
N LEU A 21 8.25 7.41 -4.76
CA LEU A 21 7.24 8.19 -4.01
C LEU A 21 6.90 7.57 -2.66
N LEU A 22 7.27 6.30 -2.46
CA LEU A 22 6.91 5.54 -1.25
C LEU A 22 7.39 6.21 0.04
N LYS A 23 8.60 6.77 0.01
CA LYS A 23 9.18 7.49 1.14
C LYS A 23 8.38 8.73 1.50
N GLU A 24 8.05 9.55 0.51
CA GLU A 24 7.27 10.78 0.68
C GLU A 24 5.85 10.46 1.19
N ILE A 25 5.23 9.41 0.66
CA ILE A 25 3.92 8.93 1.10
C ILE A 25 3.97 8.48 2.56
N LEU A 26 4.98 7.70 2.95
CA LEU A 26 5.13 7.29 4.35
C LEU A 26 5.35 8.47 5.30
N GLU A 27 6.16 9.46 4.91
CA GLU A 27 6.37 10.68 5.68
C GLU A 27 5.06 11.47 5.84
N GLU A 28 4.26 11.57 4.79
CA GLU A 28 2.95 12.23 4.84
C GLU A 28 1.95 11.45 5.70
N VAL A 29 1.82 10.14 5.52
CA VAL A 29 0.91 9.28 6.29
C VAL A 29 1.26 9.31 7.79
N SER A 30 2.56 9.38 8.12
CA SER A 30 3.03 9.44 9.51
C SER A 30 2.57 10.70 10.26
N LYS A 31 2.10 11.75 9.55
CA LYS A 31 1.50 12.94 10.16
C LYS A 31 0.08 12.68 10.68
N TYR A 32 -0.62 11.71 10.09
CA TYR A 32 -2.01 11.37 10.43
C TYR A 32 -2.12 10.23 11.45
N GLY A 33 -1.08 9.41 11.61
CA GLY A 33 -1.13 8.26 12.50
C GLY A 33 0.09 7.34 12.39
N LYS A 34 0.08 6.26 13.17
CA LYS A 34 1.12 5.23 13.15
C LYS A 34 0.81 4.23 12.05
N VAL A 35 1.70 4.11 11.06
CA VAL A 35 1.60 3.05 10.04
C VAL A 35 1.86 1.69 10.69
N THR A 36 0.84 0.83 10.69
CA THR A 36 0.88 -0.51 11.30
C THR A 36 0.84 -1.64 10.29
N ILE A 37 0.25 -1.41 9.12
CA ILE A 37 0.22 -2.35 8.01
C ILE A 37 0.87 -1.69 6.79
N ARG A 38 1.76 -2.42 6.11
CA ARG A 38 2.52 -1.97 4.94
C ARG A 38 2.55 -3.09 3.92
N ARG A 39 1.81 -2.94 2.82
CA ARG A 39 1.71 -3.97 1.78
C ARG A 39 1.90 -3.36 0.39
N ILE A 40 2.63 -4.07 -0.45
CA ILE A 40 2.81 -3.72 -1.86
C ILE A 40 2.35 -4.90 -2.71
N TYR A 41 1.36 -4.67 -3.55
CA TYR A 41 0.75 -5.69 -4.41
C TYR A 41 1.33 -5.59 -5.80
N GLY A 42 1.64 -6.74 -6.39
CA GLY A 42 2.05 -6.80 -7.79
C GLY A 42 2.70 -8.12 -8.15
N ASP A 43 3.16 -8.22 -9.39
CA ASP A 43 3.83 -9.42 -9.86
C ASP A 43 5.35 -9.35 -9.61
N TRP A 44 5.80 -9.87 -8.46
CA TRP A 44 7.21 -9.88 -8.06
C TRP A 44 8.08 -10.83 -8.90
N THR A 45 7.50 -11.54 -9.86
CA THR A 45 8.26 -12.29 -10.88
C THR A 45 8.72 -11.39 -12.02
N GLU A 46 8.09 -10.22 -12.19
CA GLU A 46 8.45 -9.27 -13.24
C GLU A 46 9.72 -8.47 -12.91
N LYS A 47 10.50 -8.14 -13.95
CA LYS A 47 11.72 -7.34 -13.79
C LYS A 47 11.44 -5.94 -13.26
N GLY A 48 10.25 -5.39 -13.52
CA GLY A 48 9.82 -4.08 -13.02
C GLY A 48 9.81 -3.98 -11.49
N MET A 49 9.59 -5.11 -10.80
CA MET A 49 9.54 -5.16 -9.33
C MET A 49 10.92 -5.16 -8.66
N ASN A 50 12.02 -5.26 -9.42
CA ASN A 50 13.36 -5.26 -8.84
C ASN A 50 13.70 -3.97 -8.10
N SER A 51 13.20 -2.81 -8.57
CA SER A 51 13.40 -1.51 -7.93
C SER A 51 12.76 -1.41 -6.54
N TRP A 52 11.76 -2.25 -6.26
CA TRP A 52 11.05 -2.27 -4.98
C TRP A 52 11.72 -3.17 -3.94
N LYS A 53 12.58 -4.12 -4.35
CA LYS A 53 13.17 -5.13 -3.44
C LYS A 53 14.01 -4.52 -2.32
N ASP A 54 14.80 -3.49 -2.65
CA ASP A 54 15.61 -2.79 -1.65
C ASP A 54 14.72 -2.02 -0.66
N LEU A 55 13.66 -1.38 -1.19
CA LEU A 55 12.70 -0.59 -0.41
C LEU A 55 11.83 -1.45 0.52
N LEU A 56 11.51 -2.69 0.13
CA LEU A 56 10.76 -3.63 0.98
C LEU A 56 11.45 -3.82 2.34
N ASN A 57 12.75 -4.08 2.32
CA ASN A 57 13.54 -4.32 3.51
C ASN A 57 13.75 -3.03 4.30
N GLU A 58 14.11 -1.94 3.61
CA GLU A 58 14.37 -0.64 4.25
C GLU A 58 13.15 -0.12 5.01
N MET A 59 11.95 -0.23 4.41
CA MET A 59 10.73 0.37 4.93
C MET A 59 9.77 -0.66 5.57
N SER A 60 10.19 -1.92 5.65
CA SER A 60 9.42 -3.05 6.20
C SER A 60 8.06 -3.23 5.53
N PHE A 61 8.02 -3.14 4.20
CA PHE A 61 6.83 -3.50 3.43
C PHE A 61 6.77 -5.00 3.23
N THR A 62 5.56 -5.56 3.33
CA THR A 62 5.30 -6.94 2.96
C THR A 62 4.94 -7.02 1.48
N PRO A 63 5.69 -7.76 0.66
CA PRO A 63 5.32 -8.01 -0.73
C PRO A 63 4.12 -8.95 -0.81
N ILE A 64 3.10 -8.58 -1.57
CA ILE A 64 1.93 -9.40 -1.86
C ILE A 64 2.00 -9.81 -3.34
N GLN A 65 2.33 -11.07 -3.59
CA GLN A 65 2.40 -11.62 -4.95
C GLN A 65 1.01 -11.73 -5.57
N LYS A 66 0.89 -11.20 -6.79
CA LYS A 66 -0.26 -11.39 -7.67
C LYS A 66 0.24 -11.75 -9.06
N PHE A 67 -0.29 -12.81 -9.63
CA PHE A 67 0.06 -13.22 -10.99
C PHE A 67 -0.79 -12.41 -11.98
N SER A 68 -0.10 -11.66 -12.84
CA SER A 68 -0.75 -10.92 -13.92
C SER A 68 -1.02 -11.87 -15.09
N TYR A 69 -2.28 -12.26 -15.30
CA TYR A 69 -2.65 -13.15 -16.41
C TYR A 69 -2.69 -12.43 -17.78
N THR A 70 -2.79 -11.11 -17.78
CA THR A 70 -2.67 -10.23 -18.96
C THR A 70 -2.08 -8.89 -18.52
N SER A 71 -1.04 -8.41 -19.20
CA SER A 71 -0.48 -7.08 -18.94
C SER A 71 -1.56 -6.00 -19.02
N GLY A 72 -1.78 -5.24 -17.94
CA GLY A 72 -2.64 -4.06 -17.94
C GLY A 72 -4.13 -4.27 -17.62
N LYS A 73 -4.54 -5.36 -16.95
CA LYS A 73 -5.93 -5.50 -16.44
C LYS A 73 -5.98 -5.81 -14.95
N ASN A 74 -6.43 -4.84 -14.15
CA ASN A 74 -7.19 -4.87 -12.88
C ASN A 74 -6.99 -6.01 -11.83
N SER A 75 -6.02 -6.92 -11.96
CA SER A 75 -5.83 -8.02 -11.02
C SER A 75 -5.33 -7.53 -9.66
N THR A 76 -4.60 -6.42 -9.67
CA THR A 76 -4.01 -5.82 -8.47
C THR A 76 -5.08 -5.05 -7.68
N ASP A 77 -5.99 -4.36 -8.36
CA ASP A 77 -7.12 -3.64 -7.74
C ASP A 77 -8.03 -4.58 -6.92
N GLY A 78 -8.43 -5.72 -7.51
CA GLY A 78 -9.34 -6.66 -6.84
C GLY A 78 -8.71 -7.25 -5.58
N ALA A 79 -7.43 -7.63 -5.65
CA ALA A 79 -6.71 -8.15 -4.49
C ALA A 79 -6.50 -7.10 -3.40
N LEU A 80 -6.19 -5.86 -3.79
CA LEU A 80 -6.01 -4.74 -2.86
C LEU A 80 -7.32 -4.42 -2.15
N ILE A 81 -8.45 -4.37 -2.87
CA ILE A 81 -9.77 -4.08 -2.30
C ILE A 81 -10.19 -5.17 -1.32
N ILE A 82 -10.04 -6.45 -1.68
CA ILE A 82 -10.39 -7.56 -0.79
C ILE A 82 -9.58 -7.48 0.50
N ASP A 83 -8.27 -7.27 0.39
CA ASP A 83 -7.39 -7.22 1.56
C ASP A 83 -7.65 -5.96 2.42
N ALA A 84 -8.00 -4.82 1.79
CA ALA A 84 -8.46 -3.64 2.50
C ALA A 84 -9.76 -3.91 3.28
N MET A 85 -10.70 -4.66 2.69
CA MET A 85 -11.95 -5.05 3.33
C MET A 85 -11.72 -5.99 4.51
N ASP A 86 -10.80 -6.96 4.37
CA ASP A 86 -10.44 -7.89 5.46
C ASP A 86 -9.80 -7.12 6.63
N ILE A 87 -8.86 -6.21 6.35
CA ILE A 87 -8.24 -5.35 7.37
C ILE A 87 -9.30 -4.49 8.08
N LEU A 88 -10.25 -3.93 7.32
CA LEU A 88 -11.32 -3.09 7.88
C LEU A 88 -12.23 -3.93 8.79
N HIS A 89 -12.60 -5.13 8.34
CA HIS A 89 -13.45 -6.05 9.09
C HIS A 89 -12.81 -6.48 10.42
N ASP A 90 -11.49 -6.63 10.45
CA ASP A 90 -10.73 -6.96 11.66
C ASP A 90 -10.64 -5.79 12.67
N ASN A 91 -11.05 -4.58 12.29
CA ASN A 91 -10.98 -3.36 13.12
C ASN A 91 -9.59 -3.11 13.72
N VAL A 92 -8.53 -3.48 12.99
CA VAL A 92 -7.14 -3.35 13.45
C VAL A 92 -6.49 -2.01 13.09
N VAL A 93 -7.15 -1.24 12.22
CA VAL A 93 -6.71 0.09 11.77
C VAL A 93 -7.86 1.10 11.85
N ASP A 94 -7.49 2.37 12.03
CA ASP A 94 -8.38 3.53 12.10
C ASP A 94 -8.45 4.29 10.76
N GLY A 95 -7.64 3.88 9.77
CA GLY A 95 -7.63 4.49 8.45
C GLY A 95 -6.75 3.77 7.43
N PHE A 96 -6.96 4.12 6.16
CA PHE A 96 -6.24 3.55 5.03
C PHE A 96 -5.57 4.64 4.20
N CYS A 97 -4.38 4.33 3.70
CA CYS A 97 -3.73 5.04 2.61
C CYS A 97 -3.58 4.04 1.45
N ILE A 98 -4.29 4.29 0.36
CA ILE A 98 -4.26 3.46 -0.84
C ILE A 98 -3.53 4.22 -1.93
N VAL A 99 -2.52 3.59 -2.51
CA VAL A 99 -1.67 4.15 -3.57
C VAL A 99 -1.85 3.29 -4.82
N SER A 100 -2.75 3.66 -5.72
CA SER A 100 -3.05 2.87 -6.93
C SER A 100 -2.46 3.49 -8.20
N SER A 101 -2.63 4.80 -8.46
CA SER A 101 -2.03 5.48 -9.64
C SER A 101 -2.16 6.99 -9.46
N ASP A 102 -1.05 7.73 -9.27
CA ASP A 102 -0.95 9.22 -9.16
C ASP A 102 -1.95 9.96 -8.23
N LEU A 103 -2.86 9.25 -7.57
CA LEU A 103 -3.93 9.76 -6.75
C LEU A 103 -3.74 9.21 -5.34
N VAL A 104 -3.26 10.07 -4.46
CA VAL A 104 -3.32 9.87 -3.02
C VAL A 104 -4.79 10.02 -2.63
N SER A 105 -5.51 8.91 -2.49
CA SER A 105 -6.88 8.94 -1.98
C SER A 105 -6.84 9.44 -0.54
N GLN A 106 -7.35 10.67 -0.33
CA GLN A 106 -7.55 11.27 1.00
C GLN A 106 -8.70 10.56 1.72
N LYS A 107 -8.46 10.29 3.01
CA LYS A 107 -9.40 9.91 4.09
C LYS A 107 -10.81 9.55 3.61
N ILE A 108 -11.10 8.25 3.60
CA ILE A 108 -12.48 7.76 3.68
C ILE A 108 -12.96 8.03 5.12
N PRO A 109 -14.04 8.81 5.32
CA PRO A 109 -14.57 9.14 6.63
C PRO A 109 -15.15 7.93 7.37
#